data_AF-A0ABD1PTN9-F1
#
_entry.id   AF-A0ABD1PTN9-F1
#
_cell.length_a   1.000
_cell.length_b   1.000
_cell.length_c   1.000
_cell.angle_alpha   90.00
_cell.angle_beta   90.00
_cell.angle_gamma   90.00
#
_symmetry.space_group_name_H-M   'P 1'
#
loop_
_entity.id
_entity.type
_entity.pdbx_description
1 polymer ?
#
loop_
_entity_poly.entity_id
_entity_poly.type
_entity_poly.pdbx_seq_one_letter_code
_entity_poly.pdbx_strand_id
1 'polypeptide(L)'
;MGTVCEPNATSNMDDSSIQSLMAQHGLLSHKTSMLVDNAALTDARSTFLLHEFEMLNLKVDQVDNGGNVGKSKSSSKSWKVEQVIHDPNAIRAKECGKRLKSSKEKAISKSSRQCSVCGANGHDKRTCSRFIDR
;
A
#
# COMPACT_ATOMS: atom_id res chain seq x y z
N MET A 1 -0.60 8.09 -43.19
CA MET A 1 0.48 7.59 -42.32
C MET A 1 -0.15 7.14 -41.02
N GLY A 2 -0.59 5.87 -40.95
CA GLY A 2 -1.14 5.28 -39.73
C GLY A 2 -0.06 4.39 -39.13
N THR A 3 0.45 4.75 -37.96
CA THR A 3 1.42 3.95 -37.22
C THR A 3 0.74 2.67 -36.74
N VAL A 4 1.21 1.54 -37.24
CA VAL A 4 0.90 0.20 -36.73
C VAL A 4 1.48 0.12 -35.32
N CYS A 5 0.62 -0.10 -34.33
CA CYS A 5 1.07 -0.46 -32.99
C CYS A 5 1.58 -1.90 -33.04
N GLU A 6 2.89 -2.09 -32.91
CA GLU A 6 3.47 -3.40 -32.63
C GLU A 6 3.00 -3.91 -31.26
N PRO A 7 2.58 -5.17 -31.14
CA PRO A 7 2.40 -5.81 -29.85
C PRO A 7 3.78 -6.10 -29.24
N ASN A 8 4.11 -5.37 -28.18
CA ASN A 8 5.26 -5.61 -27.33
C ASN A 8 5.16 -7.03 -26.73
N ALA A 9 6.11 -7.89 -27.07
CA ALA A 9 6.20 -9.26 -26.57
C ALA A 9 6.43 -9.24 -25.05
N THR A 10 5.35 -9.32 -24.28
CA THR A 10 5.43 -9.64 -22.86
C THR A 10 5.88 -11.09 -22.76
N SER A 11 7.08 -11.28 -22.23
CA SER A 11 7.62 -12.57 -21.85
C SER A 11 6.61 -13.27 -20.93
N ASN A 12 5.92 -14.27 -21.46
CA ASN A 12 5.06 -15.17 -20.69
C ASN A 12 5.96 -15.98 -19.73
N MET A 13 6.26 -15.43 -18.55
CA MET A 13 6.66 -16.26 -17.42
C MET A 13 5.41 -17.00 -16.95
N ASP A 14 5.50 -18.32 -16.86
CA ASP A 14 4.38 -19.16 -16.50
C ASP A 14 3.90 -18.84 -15.08
N ASP A 15 2.58 -18.75 -14.90
CA ASP A 15 1.91 -18.43 -13.64
C ASP A 15 2.35 -19.39 -12.50
N SER A 16 2.69 -20.64 -12.86
CA SER A 16 3.22 -21.66 -11.96
C SER A 16 4.60 -21.31 -11.38
N SER A 17 5.51 -20.74 -12.17
CA SER A 17 6.82 -20.29 -11.71
C SER A 17 6.71 -19.10 -10.74
N ILE A 18 5.77 -18.18 -10.98
CA ILE A 18 5.50 -17.06 -10.08
C ILE A 18 4.93 -17.58 -8.76
N GLN A 19 3.96 -18.49 -8.81
CA GLN A 19 3.39 -19.12 -7.62
C GLN A 19 4.44 -19.87 -6.79
N SER A 20 5.35 -20.59 -7.46
CA SER A 20 6.47 -21.29 -6.82
C SER A 20 7.47 -20.34 -6.16
N LEU A 21 7.82 -19.23 -6.83
CA LEU A 21 8.72 -18.21 -6.29
C LEU A 21 8.13 -17.54 -5.05
N MET A 22 6.84 -17.20 -5.07
CA MET A 22 6.16 -16.61 -3.91
C MET A 22 6.10 -17.58 -2.73
N ALA A 23 5.85 -18.87 -2.98
CA ALA A 23 5.87 -19.88 -1.93
C ALA A 23 7.27 -20.03 -1.30
N GLN A 24 8.32 -20.07 -2.14
CA GLN A 24 9.70 -20.14 -1.67
C GLN A 24 10.09 -18.89 -0.86
N HIS A 25 9.73 -17.70 -1.33
CA HIS A 25 9.96 -16.45 -0.61
C HIS A 25 9.24 -16.46 0.75
N GLY A 26 7.98 -16.89 0.79
CA GLY A 26 7.21 -16.99 2.03
C GLY A 26 7.87 -17.91 3.06
N LEU A 27 8.35 -19.08 2.63
CA LEU A 27 9.04 -20.02 3.51
C LEU A 27 10.35 -19.45 4.07
N LEU A 28 11.19 -18.86 3.21
CA LEU A 28 12.46 -18.26 3.62
C LEU A 28 12.23 -17.09 4.57
N SER A 29 11.27 -16.22 4.25
CA SER A 29 10.91 -15.07 5.08
C SER A 29 10.43 -15.50 6.48
N HIS A 30 9.53 -16.48 6.56
CA HIS A 30 9.05 -17.01 7.83
C HIS A 30 10.19 -17.57 8.69
N LYS A 31 11.08 -18.37 8.09
CA LYS A 31 12.21 -18.97 8.81
C LYS A 31 13.20 -17.92 9.30
N THR A 32 13.49 -16.91 8.47
CA THR A 32 14.36 -15.79 8.86
C THR A 32 13.73 -14.93 9.95
N SER A 33 12.41 -14.67 9.90
CA SER A 33 11.70 -13.92 10.93
C SER A 33 11.85 -14.57 12.31
N MET A 34 11.60 -15.88 12.41
CA MET A 34 11.77 -16.61 13.67
C MET A 34 13.20 -16.52 14.23
N LEU A 35 14.20 -16.54 13.35
CA LEU A 35 15.61 -16.43 13.74
C LEU A 35 15.95 -15.01 14.23
N VAL A 36 15.43 -13.99 13.55
CA VAL A 36 15.56 -12.58 13.94
C VAL A 36 14.90 -12.34 15.29
N ASP A 37 13.67 -12.83 15.50
CA ASP A 37 12.95 -12.69 16.76
C ASP A 37 13.73 -13.33 17.93
N ASN A 38 14.37 -14.48 17.70
CA ASN A 38 15.21 -15.12 18.70
C ASN A 38 16.51 -14.37 19.00
N ALA A 39 17.15 -13.85 17.95
CA ALA A 39 18.40 -13.11 18.09
C ALA A 39 18.20 -11.74 18.73
N ALA A 40 17.05 -11.11 18.51
CA ALA A 40 16.66 -9.83 19.10
C ALA A 40 16.54 -9.87 20.63
N LEU A 41 16.47 -11.06 21.24
CA LEU A 41 16.41 -11.21 22.70
C LEU A 41 17.70 -10.77 23.42
N THR A 42 18.85 -10.76 22.73
CA THR A 42 20.12 -10.29 23.33
C THR A 42 21.06 -9.64 22.29
N ASP A 43 21.82 -8.64 22.72
CA ASP A 43 22.80 -7.94 21.87
C ASP A 43 23.88 -8.90 21.32
N ALA A 44 24.33 -9.86 22.13
CA ALA A 44 25.32 -10.85 21.70
C ALA A 44 24.79 -11.76 20.57
N ARG A 45 23.51 -12.13 20.60
CA ARG A 45 22.89 -12.93 19.52
C ARG A 45 22.62 -12.09 18.28
N SER A 46 22.18 -10.85 18.47
CA SER A 46 21.94 -9.91 17.38
C SER A 46 23.22 -9.60 16.60
N THR A 47 24.33 -9.32 17.30
CA THR A 47 25.64 -9.07 16.66
C THR A 47 26.18 -10.30 15.94
N PHE A 48 26.06 -11.49 16.55
CA PHE A 48 26.42 -12.75 15.89
C PHE A 48 25.61 -12.96 14.60
N LEU A 49 24.28 -12.80 14.67
CA LEU A 49 23.42 -13.03 13.51
C LEU A 49 23.68 -12.04 12.38
N LEU A 50 23.95 -10.76 12.71
CA LEU A 50 24.30 -9.75 11.71
C LEU A 50 25.59 -10.12 10.95
N HIS A 51 26.64 -10.52 11.67
CA HIS A 51 27.89 -10.97 11.05
C HIS A 51 27.69 -12.20 10.15
N GLU A 52 26.90 -13.18 10.61
CA GLU A 52 26.58 -14.36 9.78
C GLU A 52 25.75 -14.01 8.54
N PHE A 53 24.83 -13.05 8.62
CA PHE A 53 24.09 -12.58 7.44
C PHE A 53 25.00 -11.89 6.42
N GLU A 54 25.99 -11.10 6.86
CA GLU A 54 26.99 -10.53 5.95
C GLU A 54 27.77 -11.64 5.21
N MET A 55 28.22 -12.66 5.94
CA MET A 55 28.92 -13.81 5.37
C MET A 55 28.03 -14.65 4.44
N LEU A 56 26.74 -14.78 4.77
CA LEU A 56 25.77 -15.50 3.96
C LEU A 56 25.49 -14.78 2.64
N ASN A 57 25.34 -13.44 2.65
CA ASN A 57 25.14 -12.66 1.43
C ASN A 57 26.30 -12.85 0.45
N LEU A 58 27.55 -12.80 0.94
CA LEU A 58 28.73 -13.09 0.11
C LEU A 58 28.72 -14.49 -0.50
N LYS A 59 28.13 -15.48 0.19
CA LYS A 59 28.00 -16.85 -0.34
C LYS A 59 26.88 -16.97 -1.35
N VAL A 60 25.75 -16.32 -1.15
CA VAL A 60 24.62 -16.32 -2.09
C VAL A 60 25.05 -15.76 -3.44
N ASP A 61 25.78 -14.64 -3.45
CA ASP A 61 26.33 -14.05 -4.68
C ASP A 61 27.25 -15.01 -5.45
N GLN A 62 27.94 -15.92 -4.76
CA GLN A 62 28.81 -16.93 -5.38
C GLN A 62 28.03 -18.12 -5.97
N VAL A 63 26.80 -18.35 -5.53
CA VAL A 63 25.96 -19.45 -6.04
C VAL A 63 25.44 -19.14 -7.45
N ASP A 64 25.14 -17.87 -7.74
CA ASP A 64 24.65 -17.44 -9.05
C ASP A 64 25.80 -17.33 -10.09
N ASN A 65 27.01 -17.06 -9.62
CA ASN A 65 28.19 -16.83 -10.45
C ASN A 65 29.08 -18.09 -10.46
N GLY A 66 28.64 -19.13 -11.18
CA GLY A 66 29.31 -20.42 -11.29
C GLY A 66 30.83 -20.31 -11.43
N GLY A 67 31.55 -20.53 -10.33
CA GLY A 67 32.99 -20.80 -10.25
C GLY A 67 33.91 -20.00 -11.18
N ASN A 68 34.09 -18.70 -10.94
CA ASN A 68 35.34 -18.04 -11.34
C ASN A 68 35.89 -17.20 -10.18
N VAL A 69 36.94 -17.75 -9.55
CA VAL A 69 37.72 -17.12 -8.48
C VAL A 69 38.47 -15.92 -9.05
N GLY A 70 37.98 -14.72 -8.72
CA GLY A 70 38.68 -13.46 -8.96
C GLY A 70 38.57 -12.56 -7.73
N LYS A 71 39.57 -12.66 -6.84
CA LYS A 71 39.76 -11.81 -5.64
C LYS A 71 39.39 -10.35 -5.93
N SER A 72 38.40 -9.81 -5.26
CA SER A 72 38.15 -8.37 -5.24
C SER A 72 37.85 -7.89 -3.81
N LYS A 73 38.91 -7.30 -3.25
CA LYS A 73 39.05 -6.34 -2.15
C LYS A 73 37.84 -6.10 -1.23
N SER A 74 38.11 -6.37 0.06
CA SER A 74 37.52 -5.73 1.23
C SER A 74 37.24 -4.24 1.00
N SER A 75 35.97 -3.89 0.91
CA SER A 75 35.47 -2.54 1.16
C SER A 75 34.60 -2.66 2.40
N SER A 76 35.22 -2.49 3.56
CA SER A 76 34.54 -2.36 4.86
C SER A 76 33.64 -1.13 4.84
N LYS A 77 32.45 -1.25 4.26
CA LYS A 77 31.41 -0.26 4.48
C LYS A 77 30.72 -0.70 5.76
N SER A 78 31.09 -0.03 6.84
CA SER A 78 30.28 0.06 8.05
C SER A 78 28.93 0.62 7.63
N TRP A 79 27.97 -0.26 7.34
CA TRP A 79 26.60 0.16 7.14
C TRP A 79 26.02 0.44 8.52
N LYS A 80 26.23 1.67 9.00
CA LYS A 80 25.30 2.26 9.98
C LYS A 80 23.96 2.40 9.26
N VAL A 81 23.17 1.33 9.29
CA VAL A 81 21.76 1.40 8.92
C VAL A 81 21.09 2.19 10.04
N GLU A 82 21.08 3.52 9.92
CA GLU A 82 19.99 4.29 10.51
C GLU A 82 18.73 3.77 9.82
N GLN A 83 17.98 2.92 10.50
CA GLN A 83 16.68 2.48 10.05
C GLN A 83 15.78 3.71 10.06
N VAL A 84 15.76 4.43 8.93
CA VAL A 84 14.74 5.43 8.66
C VAL A 84 13.45 4.66 8.44
N ILE A 85 12.71 4.44 9.53
CA ILE A 85 11.35 3.93 9.49
C ILE A 85 10.54 5.00 8.75
N HIS A 86 10.33 4.79 7.46
CA HIS A 86 9.41 5.62 6.70
C HIS A 86 8.00 5.33 7.20
N ASP A 87 7.38 6.34 7.81
CA ASP A 87 5.95 6.29 8.08
C ASP A 87 5.22 5.99 6.76
N PRO A 88 4.32 4.98 6.73
CA PRO A 88 3.54 4.71 5.55
C PRO A 88 2.79 5.98 5.16
N ASN A 89 2.84 6.34 3.88
CA ASN A 89 2.12 7.49 3.34
C ASN A 89 0.69 7.47 3.87
N ALA A 90 0.21 8.61 4.38
CA ALA A 90 -1.13 8.73 4.92
C ALA A 90 -2.16 8.24 3.87
N ILE A 91 -2.65 7.02 4.06
CA ILE A 91 -3.69 6.45 3.21
C ILE A 91 -4.94 7.26 3.55
N ARG A 92 -5.46 8.00 2.57
CA ARG A 92 -6.77 8.62 2.71
C ARG A 92 -7.77 7.49 2.94
N ALA A 93 -8.16 7.28 4.19
CA ALA A 93 -9.34 6.50 4.50
C ALA A 93 -10.47 7.05 3.65
N LYS A 94 -11.37 6.18 3.17
CA LYS A 94 -12.63 6.64 2.59
C LYS A 94 -13.19 7.66 3.58
N GLU A 95 -13.34 8.91 3.12
CA GLU A 95 -14.07 9.95 3.84
C GLU A 95 -15.30 9.29 4.43
N CYS A 96 -15.51 9.43 5.75
CA CYS A 96 -16.68 8.91 6.42
C CYS A 96 -17.90 9.36 5.62
N GLY A 97 -18.49 8.44 4.85
CA GLY A 97 -19.56 8.77 3.94
C GLY A 97 -20.65 9.49 4.73
N LYS A 98 -21.17 10.60 4.18
CA LYS A 98 -22.20 11.40 4.87
C LYS A 98 -23.30 10.46 5.38
N ARG A 99 -23.56 10.48 6.68
CA ARG A 99 -24.61 9.67 7.31
C ARG A 99 -25.94 9.90 6.61
N LEU A 100 -26.67 8.82 6.31
CA LEU A 100 -28.06 8.93 5.86
C LEU A 100 -28.87 9.69 6.92
N LYS A 101 -29.54 10.77 6.51
CA LYS A 101 -30.45 11.52 7.39
C LYS A 101 -31.69 10.68 7.69
N SER A 102 -32.13 10.66 8.94
CA SER A 102 -33.39 10.06 9.35
C SER A 102 -34.60 10.74 8.70
N SER A 103 -35.74 10.05 8.67
CA SER A 103 -37.00 10.63 8.18
C SER A 103 -37.38 11.91 8.93
N LYS A 104 -37.09 11.98 10.24
CA LYS A 104 -37.30 13.18 11.07
C LYS A 104 -36.41 14.33 10.63
N GLU A 105 -35.11 14.11 10.43
CA GLU A 105 -34.17 15.13 9.94
C GLU A 105 -34.56 15.64 8.54
N LYS A 106 -35.00 14.74 7.65
CA LYS A 106 -35.50 15.10 6.32
C LYS A 106 -36.76 15.97 6.42
N ALA A 107 -37.71 15.62 7.27
CA ALA A 107 -38.95 16.38 7.46
C ALA A 107 -38.68 17.80 7.98
N ILE A 108 -37.80 17.94 8.98
CA ILE A 108 -37.41 19.25 9.53
C ILE A 108 -36.79 20.14 8.46
N SER A 109 -35.89 19.59 7.63
CA SER A 109 -35.25 20.35 6.56
C SER A 109 -36.21 20.81 5.46
N LYS A 110 -37.34 20.11 5.28
CA LYS A 110 -38.39 20.52 4.34
C LYS A 110 -39.29 21.59 4.96
N SER A 111 -39.64 21.46 6.23
CA SER A 111 -40.52 22.42 6.92
C SER A 111 -39.84 23.75 7.19
N SER A 112 -38.53 23.79 7.42
CA SER A 112 -37.76 25.02 7.62
C SER A 112 -37.40 25.75 6.32
N ARG A 113 -37.69 25.14 5.16
CA ARG A 113 -37.29 25.69 3.86
C ARG A 113 -38.20 26.85 3.50
N GLN A 114 -37.61 28.02 3.26
CA GLN A 114 -38.32 29.24 2.87
C GLN A 114 -38.51 29.28 1.35
N CYS A 115 -39.73 29.55 0.91
CA CYS A 115 -40.07 29.73 -0.49
C CYS A 115 -39.51 31.06 -1.02
N SER A 116 -38.77 31.02 -2.13
CA SER A 116 -38.21 32.22 -2.76
C SER A 116 -39.25 33.13 -3.43
N VAL A 117 -40.49 32.65 -3.64
CA VAL A 117 -41.56 33.40 -4.31
C VAL A 117 -42.43 34.17 -3.31
N CYS A 118 -42.87 33.50 -2.24
CA CYS A 118 -43.79 34.10 -1.27
C CYS A 118 -43.18 34.34 0.11
N GLY A 119 -41.94 33.91 0.34
CA GLY A 119 -41.23 34.08 1.61
C GLY A 119 -41.74 33.20 2.76
N ALA A 120 -42.75 32.36 2.54
CA ALA A 120 -43.30 31.47 3.56
C ALA A 120 -42.57 30.11 3.60
N ASN A 121 -42.61 29.44 4.75
CA ASN A 121 -41.90 28.19 4.97
C ASN A 121 -42.74 26.95 4.60
N GLY A 122 -42.08 25.81 4.43
CA GLY A 122 -42.73 24.50 4.28
C GLY A 122 -43.02 24.06 2.84
N HIS A 123 -42.62 24.85 1.85
CA HIS A 123 -42.78 24.52 0.43
C HIS A 123 -41.67 25.16 -0.41
N ASP A 124 -41.48 24.69 -1.65
CA ASP A 124 -40.52 25.27 -2.60
C ASP A 124 -41.25 26.13 -3.65
N LYS A 125 -40.52 26.92 -4.44
CA LYS A 125 -41.08 27.77 -5.51
C LYS A 125 -41.98 27.02 -6.49
N ARG A 126 -41.70 25.73 -6.72
CA ARG A 126 -42.45 24.85 -7.64
C ARG A 126 -43.84 24.47 -7.12
N THR A 127 -44.03 24.48 -5.81
CA THR A 127 -45.29 24.12 -5.14
C THR A 127 -45.92 25.32 -4.47
N CYS A 128 -45.47 26.54 -4.82
CA CYS A 128 -46.00 27.76 -4.25
C CYS A 128 -47.32 28.10 -4.93
N SER A 129 -48.39 28.26 -4.15
CA SER A 129 -49.70 28.64 -4.69
C SER A 129 -49.65 29.97 -5.46
N ARG A 130 -48.79 30.92 -5.07
CA ARG A 130 -48.58 32.18 -5.80
C ARG A 130 -47.86 32.03 -7.14
N PHE A 131 -47.22 30.89 -7.37
CA PHE A 131 -46.55 30.56 -8.64
C PHE A 131 -47.44 29.73 -9.57
N ILE A 132 -48.39 28.99 -9.02
CA ILE A 132 -49.31 28.13 -9.79
C ILE A 132 -50.46 28.94 -10.41
N ASP A 133 -50.80 30.10 -9.83
CA ASP A 133 -51.94 30.94 -10.23
C ASP A 133 -51.59 31.99 -11.31
N ARG A 134 -50.61 31.71 -12.18
CA ARG A 134 -50.15 32.61 -13.25
C ARG A 134 -49.76 31.84 -14.51
#